data_AF-A0A0S8G9I5-F1
#
_entry.id   AF-A0A0S8G9I5-F1
#
_cell.length_a   1.000
_cell.length_b   1.000
_cell.length_c   1.000
_cell.angle_alpha   90.00
_cell.angle_beta   90.00
_cell.angle_gamma   90.00
#
_symmetry.space_group_name_H-M   'P 1'
#
loop_
_entity.id
_entity.type
_entity.pdbx_description
1 polymer ?
#
loop_
_entity_poly.entity_id
_entity_poly.type
_entity_poly.pdbx_seq_one_letter_code
_entity_poly.pdbx_strand_id
1 'polypeptide(L)'
;MPITRRNDHHEYWGPWATLGWSVLLLGIFMLVQYGVWHVFSDVMQMRDPELASGASVFARYAGLVLALSTHATAGVCGALLIVIIHGRRGARPATYLAWRWAGWRTFRFWFAASLMLVGVAELANYLADRPAVPEFMRLAYETAGWLPLLALAVVMVAPLFEEVFFRGFLYAGLAHSRIG
;
A
#
# COMPACT_ATOMS: atom_id res chain seq x y z
N MET A 1 -30.56 -6.69 -26.28
CA MET A 1 -30.33 -5.32 -25.77
C MET A 1 -29.05 -4.79 -26.40
N PRO A 2 -29.06 -3.67 -27.13
CA PRO A 2 -27.83 -3.10 -27.66
C PRO A 2 -27.07 -2.44 -26.51
N ILE A 3 -25.81 -2.85 -26.31
CA ILE A 3 -24.88 -2.20 -25.40
C ILE A 3 -24.52 -0.87 -26.07
N THR A 4 -25.18 0.21 -25.65
CA THR A 4 -24.77 1.56 -26.03
C THR A 4 -23.39 1.79 -25.41
N ARG A 5 -22.35 1.89 -26.25
CA ARG A 5 -21.05 2.43 -25.82
C ARG A 5 -21.29 3.87 -25.40
N ARG A 6 -21.50 4.09 -24.11
CA ARG A 6 -21.39 5.40 -23.49
C ARG A 6 -19.93 5.84 -23.70
N ASN A 7 -19.73 7.12 -24.00
CA ASN A 7 -18.38 7.67 -24.17
C ASN A 7 -17.74 7.79 -22.78
N ASP A 8 -17.20 6.69 -22.28
CA ASP A 8 -16.63 6.54 -20.93
C ASP A 8 -15.34 7.35 -20.72
N HIS A 9 -14.80 7.94 -21.80
CA HIS A 9 -13.58 8.75 -21.81
C HIS A 9 -13.61 9.98 -20.89
N HIS A 10 -14.79 10.42 -20.42
CA HIS A 10 -14.90 11.56 -19.51
C HIS A 10 -14.74 11.20 -18.03
N GLU A 11 -15.02 9.94 -17.65
CA GLU A 11 -15.06 9.54 -16.24
C GLU A 11 -13.66 9.28 -15.66
N TYR A 12 -12.71 8.91 -16.51
CA TYR A 12 -11.34 8.59 -16.10
C TYR A 12 -10.37 9.74 -16.36
N TRP A 13 -9.27 9.74 -15.61
CA TRP A 13 -8.14 10.61 -15.91
C TRP A 13 -7.42 10.04 -17.13
N GLY A 14 -6.91 10.93 -18.00
CA GLY A 14 -6.08 10.50 -19.12
C GLY A 14 -4.75 9.91 -18.63
N PRO A 15 -4.02 9.18 -19.48
CA PRO A 15 -2.90 8.33 -19.06
C PRO A 15 -1.77 9.17 -18.43
N TRP A 16 -1.44 10.31 -19.04
CA TRP A 16 -0.44 11.24 -18.51
C TRP A 16 -0.85 11.92 -17.21
N ALA A 17 -2.15 12.23 -17.06
CA ALA A 17 -2.65 12.79 -15.81
C ALA A 17 -2.62 11.74 -14.68
N THR A 18 -3.02 10.49 -14.97
CA THR A 18 -2.92 9.37 -14.02
C THR A 18 -1.48 9.12 -13.60
N LEU A 19 -0.52 9.10 -14.54
CA LEU A 19 0.90 8.96 -14.20
C LEU A 19 1.41 10.15 -13.38
N GLY A 20 1.06 11.38 -13.74
CA GLY A 20 1.45 12.58 -13.00
C GLY A 20 0.95 12.56 -11.55
N TRP A 21 -0.33 12.24 -11.34
CA TRP A 21 -0.90 12.07 -10.00
C TRP A 21 -0.29 10.90 -9.24
N SER A 22 0.04 9.79 -9.92
CA SER A 22 0.68 8.63 -9.30
C SER A 22 2.08 8.95 -8.80
N VAL A 23 2.87 9.69 -9.59
CA VAL A 23 4.20 10.17 -9.18
C VAL A 23 4.09 11.17 -8.03
N LEU A 24 3.12 12.09 -8.08
CA LEU A 24 2.88 13.02 -6.97
C LEU A 24 2.49 12.26 -5.69
N LEU A 25 1.59 11.28 -5.77
CA LEU A 25 1.19 10.45 -4.63
C LEU A 25 2.36 9.63 -4.10
N LEU A 26 3.23 9.11 -4.95
CA LEU A 26 4.46 8.45 -4.53
C LEU A 26 5.40 9.40 -3.80
N GLY A 27 5.54 10.65 -4.28
CA GLY A 27 6.31 11.68 -3.57
C GLY A 27 5.73 11.97 -2.18
N ILE A 28 4.42 12.16 -2.08
CA ILE A 28 3.72 12.40 -0.81
C ILE A 28 3.83 11.17 0.11
N PHE A 29 3.71 9.96 -0.44
CA PHE A 29 3.90 8.71 0.27
C PHE A 29 5.27 8.68 0.96
N MET A 30 6.34 8.99 0.23
CA MET A 30 7.70 9.04 0.77
C MET A 30 7.85 10.13 1.83
N LEU A 31 7.27 11.31 1.61
CA LEU A 31 7.30 12.41 2.58
C LEU A 31 6.57 12.06 3.88
N VAL A 32 5.43 11.39 3.81
CA VAL A 32 4.67 10.98 5.00
C VAL A 32 5.44 9.91 5.78
N GLN A 33 5.97 8.88 5.10
CA GLN A 33 6.79 7.86 5.77
C GLN A 33 8.02 8.46 6.45
N TYR A 34 8.75 9.31 5.74
CA TYR A 34 9.92 10.00 6.27
C TYR A 34 9.56 10.94 7.43
N GLY A 35 8.46 11.68 7.31
CA GLY A 35 7.97 12.57 8.36
C GLY A 35 7.58 11.82 9.63
N VAL A 36 6.85 10.70 9.52
CA VAL A 36 6.52 9.84 10.67
C VAL A 36 7.77 9.30 11.32
N TRP A 37 8.74 8.82 10.52
CA TRP A 37 10.02 8.33 11.03
C TRP A 37 10.75 9.40 11.86
N HIS A 38 10.91 10.60 11.31
CA HIS A 38 11.63 11.69 11.98
C HIS A 38 10.93 12.15 13.25
N VAL A 39 9.63 12.46 13.17
CA VAL A 39 8.86 12.90 14.34
C VAL A 39 8.88 11.83 15.44
N PHE A 40 8.72 10.56 15.08
CA PHE A 40 8.76 9.48 16.05
C PHE A 40 10.16 9.35 16.68
N SER A 41 11.21 9.37 15.87
CA SER A 41 12.60 9.29 16.33
C SER A 41 12.94 10.42 17.29
N ASP A 42 12.64 11.66 16.93
CA ASP A 42 12.96 12.83 17.75
C ASP A 42 12.22 12.75 19.10
N VAL A 43 10.94 12.38 19.09
CA VAL A 43 10.16 12.23 20.33
C VAL A 43 10.70 11.10 21.22
N MET A 44 11.15 9.98 20.65
CA MET A 44 11.72 8.89 21.45
C MET A 44 13.07 9.26 22.04
N GLN A 45 13.95 9.93 21.28
CA GLN A 45 15.26 10.38 21.79
C GLN A 45 15.14 11.44 22.88
N MET A 46 14.13 12.32 22.81
CA MET A 46 13.82 13.27 23.89
C MET A 46 13.35 12.58 25.18
N ARG A 47 12.71 11.41 25.08
CA ARG A 47 12.20 10.65 26.23
C ARG A 47 13.24 9.72 26.83
N ASP A 48 14.12 9.18 26.00
CA ASP A 48 15.15 8.23 26.40
C ASP A 48 16.50 8.63 25.77
N PRO A 49 17.36 9.33 26.52
CA PRO A 49 18.67 9.75 26.05
C PRO A 49 19.63 8.60 25.69
N GLU A 50 19.34 7.35 26.09
CA GLU A 50 20.13 6.18 25.68
C GLU A 50 19.96 5.87 24.18
N LEU A 51 18.90 6.39 23.56
CA LEU A 51 18.68 6.31 22.11
C LEU A 51 19.55 7.35 21.39
N ALA A 52 20.86 7.11 21.37
CA ALA A 52 21.86 8.06 20.85
C ALA A 52 21.74 8.36 19.34
N SER A 53 20.95 7.60 18.58
CA SER A 53 20.81 7.77 17.12
C SER A 53 19.46 7.27 16.58
N GLY A 54 19.14 7.67 15.35
CA GLY A 54 18.03 7.07 14.60
C GLY A 54 18.19 5.55 14.45
N ALA A 55 19.40 5.03 14.28
CA ALA A 55 19.62 3.58 14.19
C ALA A 55 19.23 2.83 15.47
N SER A 56 19.53 3.38 16.65
CA SER A 56 19.10 2.80 17.93
C SER A 56 17.58 2.86 18.12
N VAL A 57 16.93 3.93 17.66
CA VAL A 57 15.46 4.00 17.65
C VAL A 57 14.89 2.93 16.73
N PHE A 58 15.43 2.81 15.51
CA PHE A 58 14.97 1.82 14.54
C PHE A 58 15.09 0.40 15.11
N ALA A 59 16.25 0.05 15.66
CA ALA A 59 16.48 -1.26 16.26
C ALA A 59 15.52 -1.59 17.40
N ARG A 60 14.97 -0.58 18.09
CA ARG A 60 14.05 -0.79 19.23
C ARG A 60 12.57 -0.70 18.85
N TYR A 61 12.23 0.01 17.77
CA TYR A 61 10.84 0.37 17.43
C TYR A 61 10.48 0.17 15.95
N ALA A 62 11.27 -0.56 15.15
CA ALA A 62 11.03 -0.76 13.72
C ALA A 62 9.60 -1.20 13.39
N GLY A 63 9.06 -2.16 14.14
CA GLY A 63 7.70 -2.67 13.96
C GLY A 63 6.62 -1.63 14.23
N LEU A 64 6.76 -0.89 15.34
CA LEU A 64 5.82 0.18 15.69
C LEU A 64 5.87 1.32 14.66
N VAL A 65 7.07 1.74 14.26
CA VAL A 65 7.28 2.76 13.21
C VAL A 65 6.66 2.30 11.90
N LEU A 66 6.89 1.04 11.49
CA LEU A 66 6.30 0.47 10.29
C LEU A 66 4.76 0.51 10.36
N ALA A 67 4.17 0.13 11.49
CA ALA A 67 2.73 0.17 11.68
C ALA A 67 2.19 1.60 11.56
N LEU A 68 2.78 2.57 12.27
CA LEU A 68 2.36 3.97 12.26
C LEU A 68 2.53 4.61 10.88
N SER A 69 3.68 4.42 10.23
CA SER A 69 3.95 4.93 8.89
C SER A 69 2.96 4.38 7.87
N THR A 70 2.62 3.09 7.95
CA THR A 70 1.64 2.47 7.05
C THR A 70 0.25 3.07 7.22
N HIS A 71 -0.23 3.23 8.46
CA HIS A 71 -1.53 3.82 8.74
C HIS A 71 -1.60 5.29 8.31
N ALA A 72 -0.58 6.08 8.68
CA ALA A 72 -0.51 7.49 8.32
C ALA A 72 -0.50 7.67 6.80
N THR A 73 0.31 6.88 6.10
CA THR A 73 0.44 6.98 4.65
C THR A 73 -0.83 6.54 3.93
N ALA A 74 -1.41 5.40 4.31
CA ALA A 74 -2.68 4.94 3.75
C ALA A 74 -3.81 5.95 3.99
N GLY A 75 -3.85 6.58 5.17
CA GLY A 75 -4.81 7.64 5.49
C GLY A 75 -4.63 8.87 4.63
N VAL A 76 -3.42 9.44 4.58
CA VAL A 76 -3.12 10.67 3.82
C VAL A 76 -3.25 10.44 2.33
N CYS A 77 -2.56 9.45 1.78
CA CYS A 77 -2.59 9.16 0.35
C CYS A 77 -3.97 8.65 -0.10
N GLY A 78 -4.66 7.85 0.73
CA GLY A 78 -6.02 7.40 0.44
C GLY A 78 -7.01 8.57 0.38
N ALA A 79 -6.95 9.50 1.33
CA ALA A 79 -7.79 10.70 1.31
C ALA A 79 -7.50 11.59 0.08
N LEU A 80 -6.21 11.83 -0.22
CA LEU A 80 -5.81 12.59 -1.41
C LEU A 80 -6.27 11.92 -2.70
N LEU A 81 -6.17 10.60 -2.79
CA LEU A 81 -6.63 9.85 -3.95
C LEU A 81 -8.14 10.02 -4.16
N ILE A 82 -8.94 9.96 -3.08
CA ILE A 82 -10.38 10.24 -3.14
C ILE A 82 -10.64 11.67 -3.64
N VAL A 83 -9.89 12.66 -3.17
CA VAL A 83 -10.01 14.06 -3.62
C VAL A 83 -9.66 14.19 -5.11
N ILE A 84 -8.57 13.57 -5.57
CA ILE A 84 -8.15 13.57 -6.98
C ILE A 84 -9.22 12.94 -7.87
N ILE A 85 -9.84 11.84 -7.43
CA ILE A 85 -10.93 11.18 -8.17
C ILE A 85 -12.17 12.09 -8.21
N HIS A 86 -12.57 12.69 -7.09
CA HIS A 86 -13.72 13.62 -7.04
C HIS A 86 -13.49 14.89 -7.86
N GLY A 87 -12.24 15.33 -8.00
CA GLY A 87 -11.88 16.48 -8.84
C GLY A 87 -12.16 16.24 -10.33
N ARG A 88 -12.38 14.99 -10.76
CA ARG A 88 -12.71 14.67 -12.15
C ARG A 88 -14.21 14.80 -12.40
N ARG A 89 -14.59 15.74 -13.27
CA ARG A 89 -16.00 15.94 -13.69
C ARG A 89 -16.59 14.66 -14.26
N GLY A 90 -17.69 14.19 -13.65
CA GLY A 90 -18.42 13.00 -14.08
C GLY A 90 -17.97 11.69 -13.43
N ALA A 91 -16.86 11.69 -12.67
CA ALA A 91 -16.40 10.50 -11.97
C ALA A 91 -17.31 10.18 -10.77
N ARG A 92 -17.81 8.95 -10.72
CA ARG A 92 -18.39 8.37 -9.50
C ARG A 92 -17.31 7.51 -8.84
N PRO A 93 -16.85 7.79 -7.60
CA PRO A 93 -15.75 7.06 -6.98
C PRO A 93 -15.94 5.55 -6.95
N ALA A 94 -17.17 5.07 -6.70
CA ALA A 94 -17.49 3.65 -6.70
C ALA A 94 -17.33 2.99 -8.09
N THR A 95 -17.66 3.73 -9.16
CA THR A 95 -17.46 3.29 -10.54
C THR A 95 -15.99 3.38 -10.92
N TYR A 96 -15.31 4.47 -10.54
CA TYR A 96 -13.91 4.73 -10.84
C TYR A 96 -12.99 3.67 -10.23
N LEU A 97 -13.19 3.36 -8.94
CA LEU A 97 -12.42 2.35 -8.22
C LEU A 97 -12.78 0.91 -8.61
N ALA A 98 -13.76 0.74 -9.50
CA ALA A 98 -14.22 -0.54 -10.01
C ALA A 98 -14.43 -1.56 -8.88
N TRP A 99 -15.12 -1.17 -7.80
CA TRP A 99 -15.31 -2.00 -6.61
C TRP A 99 -16.15 -3.24 -6.93
N ARG A 100 -15.47 -4.26 -7.46
CA ARG A 100 -16.03 -5.56 -7.82
C ARG A 100 -15.28 -6.61 -7.04
N TRP A 101 -16.05 -7.35 -6.24
CA TRP A 101 -15.54 -8.50 -5.51
C TRP A 101 -15.21 -9.62 -6.48
N ALA A 102 -14.05 -10.24 -6.31
CA ALA A 102 -13.73 -11.47 -7.02
C ALA A 102 -14.71 -12.56 -6.60
N GLY A 103 -15.20 -13.35 -7.58
CA GLY A 103 -16.03 -14.51 -7.26
C GLY A 103 -15.26 -15.51 -6.40
N TRP A 104 -15.95 -16.23 -5.51
CA TRP A 104 -15.34 -17.15 -4.55
C TRP A 104 -14.42 -18.20 -5.20
N ARG A 105 -14.77 -18.67 -6.41
CA ARG A 105 -13.94 -19.60 -7.19
C ARG A 105 -12.59 -18.98 -7.58
N THR A 106 -12.63 -17.75 -8.10
CA THR A 106 -11.43 -16.98 -8.48
C THR A 106 -10.58 -16.69 -7.25
N PHE A 107 -11.20 -16.28 -6.15
CA PHE A 107 -10.51 -16.04 -4.88
C PHE A 107 -9.77 -17.29 -4.40
N ARG A 108 -10.43 -18.45 -4.30
CA ARG A 108 -9.81 -19.69 -3.83
C ARG A 108 -8.65 -20.15 -4.73
N PHE A 109 -8.80 -19.99 -6.04
CA PHE A 109 -7.73 -20.32 -6.99
C PHE A 109 -6.49 -19.46 -6.75
N TRP A 110 -6.65 -18.13 -6.72
CA TRP A 110 -5.52 -17.22 -6.50
C TRP A 110 -4.93 -17.34 -5.10
N PHE A 111 -5.76 -17.58 -4.08
CA PHE A 111 -5.28 -17.84 -2.73
C PHE A 111 -4.41 -19.10 -2.68
N ALA A 112 -4.88 -20.21 -3.28
CA ALA A 112 -4.11 -21.45 -3.36
C ALA A 112 -2.82 -21.28 -4.18
N ALA A 113 -2.88 -20.54 -5.30
CA ALA A 113 -1.72 -20.23 -6.12
C ALA A 113 -0.68 -19.40 -5.34
N SER A 114 -1.11 -18.39 -4.57
CA SER A 114 -0.22 -17.60 -3.71
C SER A 114 0.40 -18.45 -2.61
N LEU A 115 -0.35 -19.34 -1.95
CA LEU A 115 0.21 -20.26 -0.96
C LEU A 115 1.24 -21.22 -1.58
N MET A 116 0.95 -21.74 -2.78
CA MET A 116 1.89 -22.58 -3.51
C MET A 116 3.16 -21.80 -3.86
N LEU A 117 3.02 -20.56 -4.32
CA LEU A 117 4.16 -19.70 -4.65
C LEU A 117 5.03 -19.41 -3.41
N VAL A 118 4.40 -19.13 -2.27
CA VAL A 118 5.11 -18.99 -0.99
C VAL A 118 5.87 -20.27 -0.64
N GLY A 119 5.22 -21.44 -0.74
CA GLY A 119 5.87 -22.72 -0.47
C GLY A 119 7.06 -23.00 -1.41
N VAL A 120 6.95 -22.66 -2.69
CA VAL A 120 8.05 -22.78 -3.66
C VAL A 120 9.18 -21.80 -3.34
N ALA A 121 8.86 -20.57 -2.95
CA ALA A 121 9.86 -19.57 -2.54
C ALA A 121 10.62 -20.02 -1.28
N GLU A 122 9.91 -20.56 -0.28
CA GLU A 122 10.53 -21.10 0.92
C GLU A 122 11.43 -22.31 0.62
N LEU A 123 10.98 -23.21 -0.26
CA LEU A 123 11.82 -24.34 -0.70
C LEU A 123 13.08 -23.84 -1.41
N ALA A 124 12.97 -22.84 -2.27
CA ALA A 124 14.13 -22.24 -2.93
C ALA A 124 15.08 -21.58 -1.92
N ASN A 125 14.57 -20.88 -0.90
CA ASN A 125 15.39 -20.30 0.16
C ASN A 125 16.11 -21.38 0.97
N TYR A 126 15.41 -22.46 1.34
CA TYR A 126 15.98 -23.61 2.04
C TYR A 126 17.11 -24.26 1.25
N LEU A 127 16.89 -24.50 -0.06
CA LEU A 127 17.92 -25.09 -0.94
C LEU A 127 19.13 -24.16 -1.16
N ALA A 128 18.94 -22.85 -1.03
CA ALA A 128 19.98 -21.85 -1.16
C ALA A 128 20.67 -21.48 0.17
N ASP A 129 20.35 -22.19 1.26
CA ASP A 129 20.83 -21.93 2.63
C ASP A 129 20.60 -20.46 3.06
N ARG A 130 19.48 -19.89 2.60
CA ARG A 130 19.05 -18.54 2.97
C ARG A 130 18.14 -18.60 4.19
N PRO A 131 18.18 -17.56 5.06
CA PRO A 131 17.27 -17.50 6.19
C PRO A 131 15.82 -17.51 5.70
N ALA A 132 15.00 -18.39 6.29
CA ALA A 132 13.57 -18.51 5.96
C ALA A 132 12.80 -17.21 6.24
N VAL A 133 13.19 -16.47 7.28
CA VAL A 133 12.58 -15.18 7.63
C VAL A 133 13.63 -14.08 7.48
N PRO A 134 13.37 -13.04 6.68
CA PRO A 134 14.25 -11.87 6.60
C PRO A 134 14.41 -11.20 7.97
N GLU A 135 15.63 -10.73 8.27
CA GLU A 135 15.95 -10.12 9.56
C GLU A 135 15.04 -8.92 9.88
N PHE A 136 14.72 -8.10 8.88
CA PHE A 136 13.78 -6.99 9.03
C PHE A 136 12.38 -7.44 9.49
N MET A 137 11.89 -8.57 9.00
CA MET A 137 10.59 -9.09 9.43
C MET A 137 10.66 -9.56 10.89
N ARG A 138 11.70 -10.29 11.27
CA ARG A 138 11.92 -10.66 12.68
C ARG A 138 11.94 -9.42 13.57
N LEU A 139 12.76 -8.44 13.21
CA LEU A 139 12.88 -7.18 13.94
C LEU A 139 11.54 -6.46 14.06
N ALA A 140 10.76 -6.36 12.98
CA ALA A 140 9.46 -5.72 12.99
C ALA A 140 8.46 -6.43 13.92
N TYR A 141 8.47 -7.77 13.99
CA TYR A 141 7.60 -8.50 14.91
C TYR A 141 8.04 -8.34 16.37
N GLU A 142 9.35 -8.45 16.64
CA GLU A 142 9.90 -8.31 18.00
C GLU A 142 9.72 -6.89 18.56
N THR A 143 9.75 -5.87 17.70
CA THR A 143 9.67 -4.44 18.08
C THR A 143 8.31 -3.81 17.79
N ALA A 144 7.28 -4.61 17.49
CA ALA A 144 5.95 -4.11 17.16
C ALA A 144 5.32 -3.28 18.29
N GLY A 145 5.66 -3.59 19.55
CA GLY A 145 5.04 -3.04 20.75
C GLY A 145 3.60 -3.52 20.95
N TRP A 146 2.75 -3.35 19.93
CA TRP A 146 1.39 -3.84 19.88
C TRP A 146 1.12 -4.59 18.57
N LEU A 147 1.23 -5.92 18.62
CA LEU A 147 1.16 -6.79 17.44
C LEU A 147 -0.13 -6.66 16.62
N PRO A 148 -1.33 -6.49 17.21
CA PRO A 148 -2.55 -6.25 16.45
C PRO A 148 -2.50 -5.00 15.55
N LEU A 149 -1.80 -3.94 15.95
CA LEU A 149 -1.65 -2.74 15.12
C LEU A 149 -0.78 -3.02 13.90
N LEU A 150 0.35 -3.71 14.09
CA LEU A 150 1.22 -4.13 13.00
C LEU A 150 0.48 -5.09 12.05
N ALA A 151 -0.27 -6.05 12.60
CA ALA A 151 -1.07 -6.98 11.81
C ALA A 151 -2.14 -6.24 11.00
N LEU A 152 -2.86 -5.28 11.60
CA LEU A 152 -3.83 -4.45 10.88
C LEU A 152 -3.15 -3.64 9.76
N ALA A 153 -1.97 -3.07 10.03
CA ALA A 153 -1.20 -2.32 9.05
C ALA A 153 -0.88 -3.17 7.81
N VAL A 154 -0.27 -4.33 8.01
CA VAL A 154 0.30 -5.14 6.93
C VAL A 154 -0.75 -6.02 6.24
N VAL A 155 -1.72 -6.55 6.97
CA VAL A 155 -2.71 -7.49 6.43
C VAL A 155 -3.90 -6.78 5.80
N MET A 156 -4.26 -5.60 6.31
CA MET A 156 -5.50 -4.90 5.90
C MET A 156 -5.21 -3.55 5.27
N VAL A 157 -4.52 -2.66 5.97
CA VAL A 157 -4.41 -1.25 5.59
C VAL A 157 -3.56 -1.07 4.33
N ALA A 158 -2.37 -1.67 4.29
CA ALA A 158 -1.51 -1.62 3.11
C ALA A 158 -2.19 -2.26 1.88
N PRO A 159 -2.68 -3.52 1.93
CA PRO A 159 -3.36 -4.13 0.78
C PRO A 159 -4.60 -3.36 0.32
N LEU A 160 -5.38 -2.79 1.24
CA LEU A 160 -6.53 -1.97 0.87
C LEU A 160 -6.10 -0.71 0.12
N PHE A 161 -5.07 -0.01 0.61
CA PHE A 161 -4.54 1.16 -0.10
C PHE A 161 -3.97 0.79 -1.47
N GLU A 162 -3.21 -0.31 -1.56
CA GLU A 162 -2.66 -0.84 -2.80
C GLU A 162 -3.76 -1.15 -3.82
N GLU A 163 -4.85 -1.80 -3.40
CA GLU A 163 -5.97 -2.13 -4.29
C GLU A 163 -6.67 -0.87 -4.81
N VAL A 164 -6.87 0.14 -3.95
CA VAL A 164 -7.48 1.42 -4.35
C VAL A 164 -6.55 2.20 -5.27
N PHE A 165 -5.23 2.21 -5.02
CA PHE A 165 -4.25 2.94 -5.81
C PHE A 165 -3.94 2.24 -7.14
N PHE A 166 -3.49 0.98 -7.11
CA PHE A 166 -3.05 0.27 -8.30
C PHE A 166 -4.22 -0.15 -9.18
N ARG A 167 -5.19 -0.89 -8.65
CA ARG A 167 -6.33 -1.34 -9.45
C ARG A 167 -7.33 -0.22 -9.68
N GLY A 168 -7.69 0.50 -8.61
CA GLY A 168 -8.73 1.51 -8.65
C GLY A 168 -8.33 2.76 -9.43
N PHE A 169 -7.10 3.25 -9.30
CA PHE A 169 -6.68 4.50 -9.93
C PHE A 169 -5.77 4.31 -11.13
N LEU A 170 -4.62 3.66 -10.92
CA LEU A 170 -3.58 3.54 -11.95
C LEU A 170 -4.07 2.69 -13.13
N TYR A 171 -4.56 1.48 -12.87
CA TYR A 171 -5.06 0.58 -13.91
C TYR A 171 -6.28 1.18 -14.61
N ALA A 172 -7.27 1.69 -13.87
CA ALA A 172 -8.48 2.27 -14.46
C ALA A 172 -8.17 3.45 -15.39
N GLY A 173 -7.26 4.35 -14.98
CA GLY A 173 -6.84 5.50 -15.79
C GLY A 173 -6.02 5.13 -17.02
N LEU A 174 -5.21 4.08 -16.97
CA LEU A 174 -4.45 3.59 -18.12
C LEU A 174 -5.33 2.80 -19.10
N ALA A 175 -6.18 1.91 -18.59
CA ALA A 175 -7.02 1.01 -19.40
C ALA A 175 -8.13 1.73 -20.18
N HIS A 176 -8.59 2.91 -19.72
CA HIS A 176 -9.59 3.72 -20.44
C HIS A 176 -8.96 4.88 -21.23
N SER A 177 -7.63 4.87 -21.38
CA SER A 177 -6.89 5.85 -22.18
C SER A 177 -6.77 5.42 -23.64
N ARG A 178 -6.36 6.32 -24.54
CA ARG A 178 -6.09 5.99 -25.95
C ARG A 178 -4.95 4.96 -26.17
N ILE A 179 -4.21 4.64 -25.12
CA ILE A 179 -3.11 3.67 -25.13
C ILE A 179 -3.64 2.27 -24.71
N GLY A 180 -4.90 2.19 -24.24
CA GLY A 180 -5.65 0.97 -23.93
C GLY A 180 -6.85 0.77 -24.84
#